data_AF-A0A538PH64-F1
#
_entry.id   AF-A0A538PH64-F1
#
_cell.length_a   1.000
_cell.length_b   1.000
_cell.length_c   1.000
_cell.angle_alpha   90.00
_cell.angle_beta   90.00
_cell.angle_gamma   90.00
#
_symmetry.space_group_name_H-M   'P 1'
#
loop_
_entity.id
_entity.type
_entity.pdbx_description
1 polymer ?
#
loop_
_entity_poly.entity_id
_entity_poly.type
_entity_poly.pdbx_seq_one_letter_code
_entity_poly.pdbx_strand_id
1 'polypeptide(L)'
;MGVIVDRDDASNDNWPAVSAILQRLGLDVRDPASTGAIVDGHCGIWMWPDSVGHGDLEDFVSAIIPQSSILSYAAEACRIARDDHGAEYELRHARKAALKVRSVWRDASAAGGYGHLVRNLSLTSTPACEAFLAWFTTLFLT
;
A
#
# COMPACT_ATOMS: atom_id res chain seq x y z
N MET A 1 9.64 -3.84 16.36
CA MET A 1 9.56 -2.70 15.42
C MET A 1 9.20 -3.24 14.05
N GLY A 2 8.28 -2.60 13.34
CA GLY A 2 7.97 -2.93 11.95
C GLY A 2 8.29 -1.73 11.07
N VAL A 3 8.96 -1.99 9.96
CA VAL A 3 9.26 -1.02 8.91
C VAL A 3 8.47 -1.42 7.67
N ILE A 4 7.72 -0.49 7.11
CA ILE A 4 6.96 -0.70 5.88
C ILE A 4 7.45 0.32 4.86
N VAL A 5 7.81 -0.13 3.66
CA VAL A 5 8.45 0.69 2.64
C VAL A 5 7.70 0.52 1.33
N ASP A 6 7.36 1.62 0.65
CA ASP A 6 6.88 1.55 -0.73
C ASP A 6 7.98 0.99 -1.62
N ARG A 7 7.65 0.08 -2.54
CA ARG A 7 8.62 -0.39 -3.52
C ARG A 7 8.62 0.46 -4.79
N ASP A 8 7.60 1.30 -4.96
CA ASP A 8 7.40 2.18 -6.11
C ASP A 8 7.56 1.39 -7.43
N ASP A 9 8.20 1.96 -8.44
CA ASP A 9 8.48 1.30 -9.72
C ASP A 9 9.95 0.91 -9.85
N ALA A 10 10.30 0.20 -10.94
CA ALA A 10 11.67 -0.25 -11.19
C ALA A 10 12.70 0.90 -11.31
N SER A 11 12.26 2.13 -11.59
CA SER A 11 13.13 3.31 -11.63
C SER A 11 13.35 3.94 -10.25
N ASN A 12 12.56 3.55 -9.24
CA ASN A 12 12.64 4.02 -7.87
C ASN A 12 12.54 2.86 -6.84
N ASP A 13 13.09 1.69 -7.15
CA ASP A 13 13.00 0.51 -6.26
C ASP A 13 13.78 0.76 -4.96
N ASN A 14 13.08 0.73 -3.83
CA ASN A 14 13.67 0.91 -2.50
C ASN A 14 14.31 -0.38 -1.95
N TRP A 15 14.08 -1.55 -2.57
CA TRP A 15 14.62 -2.83 -2.10
C TRP A 15 16.15 -2.87 -1.96
N PRO A 16 16.96 -2.38 -2.93
CA PRO A 16 18.42 -2.40 -2.80
C PRO A 16 18.92 -1.69 -1.54
N ALA A 17 18.30 -0.56 -1.18
CA ALA A 17 18.65 0.18 0.03
C ALA A 17 18.27 -0.60 1.30
N VAL A 18 17.09 -1.22 1.32
CA VAL A 18 16.61 -2.07 2.42
C VAL A 18 17.53 -3.29 2.59
N SER A 19 17.83 -4.01 1.50
CA SER A 19 18.73 -5.18 1.51
C SER A 19 20.13 -4.81 2.00
N ALA A 20 20.69 -3.67 1.57
CA ALA A 20 21.99 -3.21 2.04
C ALA A 20 22.00 -2.93 3.56
N ILE A 21 20.91 -2.41 4.12
CA ILE A 21 20.76 -2.21 5.57
C ILE A 21 20.67 -3.57 6.28
N LEU A 22 19.87 -4.50 5.75
CA LEU A 22 19.74 -5.85 6.30
C LEU A 22 21.07 -6.61 6.34
N GLN A 23 21.86 -6.53 5.27
CA GLN A 23 23.19 -7.13 5.21
C GLN A 23 24.13 -6.55 6.26
N ARG A 24 24.08 -5.22 6.49
CA ARG A 24 24.86 -4.58 7.55
C ARG A 24 24.44 -5.01 8.96
N LEU A 25 23.22 -5.49 9.13
CA LEU A 25 22.71 -6.07 10.36
C LEU A 25 22.99 -7.59 10.47
N GLY A 26 23.71 -8.17 9.50
CA GLY A 26 24.10 -9.58 9.52
C GLY A 26 23.10 -10.55 8.88
N LEU A 27 22.13 -10.04 8.11
CA LEU A 27 21.09 -10.87 7.48
C LEU A 27 21.35 -10.97 5.98
N ASP A 28 21.57 -12.19 5.50
CA ASP A 28 21.69 -12.46 4.06
C ASP A 28 20.29 -12.63 3.43
N VAL A 29 19.59 -11.51 3.23
CA VAL A 29 18.33 -11.46 2.48
C VAL A 29 18.59 -10.86 1.10
N ARG A 30 18.73 -11.74 0.11
CA ARG A 30 19.04 -11.35 -1.28
C ARG A 30 17.81 -10.85 -2.02
N ASP A 31 16.69 -11.53 -1.83
CA ASP A 31 15.42 -11.24 -2.48
C ASP A 31 14.31 -10.99 -1.46
N PRO A 32 13.34 -10.13 -1.78
CA PRO A 32 12.16 -9.97 -0.96
C PRO A 32 11.36 -11.27 -0.91
N ALA A 33 10.93 -11.68 0.29
CA ALA A 33 10.01 -12.80 0.45
C ALA A 33 8.56 -12.31 0.48
N SER A 34 7.62 -13.06 -0.11
CA SER A 34 6.19 -12.75 -0.06
C SER A 34 5.58 -12.76 1.34
N THR A 35 6.29 -13.35 2.30
CA THR A 35 5.93 -13.37 3.72
C THR A 35 6.46 -12.17 4.51
N GLY A 36 7.12 -11.22 3.85
CA GLY A 36 7.94 -10.21 4.51
C GLY A 36 9.18 -10.83 5.16
N ALA A 37 9.93 -9.99 5.88
CA ALA A 37 11.09 -10.41 6.67
C ALA A 37 10.86 -10.11 8.15
N ILE A 38 11.33 -11.00 9.03
CA ILE A 38 11.44 -10.76 10.47
C ILE A 38 12.85 -11.15 10.91
N VAL A 39 13.52 -10.20 11.54
CA VAL A 39 14.90 -10.23 12.01
C VAL A 39 14.89 -10.36 13.51
N ASP A 40 15.64 -11.33 14.03
CA ASP A 40 15.81 -11.58 15.47
C ASP A 40 14.49 -11.62 16.25
N GLY A 41 13.40 -12.00 15.59
CA GLY A 41 12.04 -12.05 16.17
C GLY A 41 11.41 -10.69 16.51
N HIS A 42 12.10 -9.57 16.28
CA HIS A 42 11.65 -8.27 16.81
C HIS A 42 11.73 -7.11 15.81
N CYS A 43 12.38 -7.28 14.66
CA CYS A 43 12.45 -6.25 13.62
C CYS A 43 11.89 -6.79 12.30
N GLY A 44 10.70 -6.34 11.91
CA GLY A 44 10.08 -6.78 10.66
C GLY A 44 10.18 -5.76 9.55
N ILE A 45 10.25 -6.24 8.31
CA ILE A 45 10.22 -5.44 7.10
C ILE A 45 9.14 -5.95 6.16
N TRP A 46 8.33 -5.04 5.64
CA TRP A 46 7.35 -5.29 4.60
C TRP A 46 7.54 -4.29 3.46
N MET A 47 7.55 -4.77 2.22
CA MET A 47 7.54 -3.90 1.04
C MET A 47 6.12 -3.82 0.49
N TRP A 48 5.57 -2.63 0.25
CA TRP A 48 4.32 -2.54 -0.50
C TRP A 48 4.52 -2.96 -1.96
N PRO A 49 3.48 -3.51 -2.61
CA PRO A 49 2.17 -3.83 -2.05
C PRO A 49 2.07 -5.22 -1.40
N ASP A 50 2.95 -6.16 -1.78
CA ASP A 50 2.82 -7.59 -1.48
C ASP A 50 4.16 -8.24 -1.08
N SER A 51 5.11 -7.41 -0.68
CA SER A 51 6.49 -7.73 -0.35
C SER A 51 7.39 -8.13 -1.54
N VAL A 52 6.87 -8.44 -2.74
CA VAL A 52 7.68 -8.98 -3.88
C VAL A 52 7.51 -8.21 -5.19
N GLY A 53 6.34 -7.65 -5.42
CA GLY A 53 6.00 -6.81 -6.56
C GLY A 53 6.42 -5.36 -6.34
N HIS A 54 6.47 -4.63 -7.45
CA HIS A 54 6.56 -3.17 -7.46
C HIS A 54 5.18 -2.57 -7.23
N GLY A 55 5.13 -1.45 -6.52
CA GLY A 55 3.92 -0.71 -6.24
C GLY A 55 4.00 0.05 -4.92
N ASP A 56 2.89 0.67 -4.58
CA ASP A 56 2.74 1.50 -3.40
C ASP A 56 1.62 1.00 -2.49
N LEU A 57 1.40 1.69 -1.37
CA LEU A 57 0.26 1.44 -0.50
C LEU A 57 -1.09 1.49 -1.25
N GLU A 58 -1.21 2.32 -2.29
CA GLU A 58 -2.45 2.45 -3.04
C GLU A 58 -2.71 1.24 -3.94
N ASP A 59 -1.69 0.56 -4.45
CA ASP A 59 -1.79 -0.77 -5.06
C ASP A 59 -2.41 -1.78 -4.09
N PHE A 60 -1.86 -1.87 -2.87
CA PHE A 60 -2.37 -2.78 -1.84
C PHE A 60 -3.82 -2.46 -1.48
N VAL A 61 -4.13 -1.19 -1.18
CA VAL A 61 -5.47 -0.75 -0.79
C VAL A 61 -6.48 -1.01 -1.90
N SER A 62 -6.14 -0.70 -3.16
CA SER A 62 -7.01 -0.99 -4.31
C SER A 62 -7.31 -2.48 -4.45
N ALA A 63 -6.39 -3.37 -4.10
CA ALA A 63 -6.59 -4.81 -4.20
C ALA A 63 -7.54 -5.37 -3.12
N ILE A 64 -7.59 -4.76 -1.94
CA ILE A 64 -8.37 -5.28 -0.80
C ILE A 64 -9.73 -4.60 -0.63
N ILE A 65 -9.98 -3.45 -1.24
CA ILE A 65 -11.30 -2.83 -1.21
C ILE A 65 -12.21 -3.40 -2.31
N PRO A 66 -13.54 -3.48 -2.07
CA PRO A 66 -14.48 -3.86 -3.11
C PRO A 66 -14.41 -2.92 -4.32
N GLN A 67 -14.20 -3.51 -5.50
CA GLN A 67 -14.40 -2.80 -6.75
C GLN A 67 -15.87 -2.41 -6.88
N SER A 68 -16.13 -1.14 -7.20
CA SER A 68 -17.47 -0.58 -7.18
C SER A 68 -17.60 0.53 -8.21
N SER A 69 -18.82 0.75 -8.70
CA SER A 69 -19.14 1.87 -9.61
C SER A 69 -18.75 3.23 -9.04
N ILE A 70 -18.81 3.39 -7.71
CA ILE A 70 -18.38 4.62 -7.03
C ILE A 70 -16.87 4.85 -7.14
N LEU A 71 -16.05 3.79 -7.04
CA LEU A 71 -14.61 3.93 -7.22
C LEU A 71 -14.26 4.26 -8.68
N SER A 72 -14.92 3.62 -9.65
CA SER A 72 -14.77 3.95 -11.07
C SER A 72 -15.19 5.39 -11.36
N TYR A 73 -16.30 5.85 -10.77
CA TYR A 73 -16.75 7.23 -10.91
C TYR A 73 -15.81 8.22 -10.23
N ALA A 74 -15.21 7.88 -9.09
CA ALA A 74 -14.20 8.73 -8.44
C ALA A 74 -12.96 8.90 -9.31
N ALA A 75 -12.50 7.83 -9.97
CA ALA A 75 -11.38 7.90 -10.91
C ALA A 75 -11.71 8.82 -12.11
N GLU A 76 -12.91 8.69 -12.67
CA GLU A 76 -13.36 9.54 -13.77
C GLU A 76 -13.52 11.00 -13.35
N ALA A 77 -14.12 11.25 -12.19
CA ALA A 77 -14.26 12.61 -11.64
C ALA A 77 -12.89 13.26 -11.38
N CYS A 78 -11.91 12.52 -10.87
CA CYS A 78 -10.55 13.02 -10.71
C CYS A 78 -9.94 13.38 -12.07
N ARG A 79 -10.10 12.49 -13.06
CA ARG A 79 -9.58 12.70 -14.42
C ARG A 79 -10.17 13.97 -15.04
N ILE A 80 -11.50 14.15 -15.01
CA ILE A 80 -12.19 15.35 -15.49
C ILE A 80 -11.73 16.59 -14.72
N ALA A 81 -11.64 16.51 -13.38
CA ALA A 81 -11.19 17.63 -12.57
C ALA A 81 -9.78 18.10 -12.93
N ARG A 82 -8.87 17.18 -13.25
CA ARG A 82 -7.51 17.50 -13.72
C ARG A 82 -7.51 18.06 -15.13
N ASP A 83 -8.10 17.32 -16.07
CA ASP A 83 -7.99 17.60 -17.51
C ASP A 83 -8.78 18.85 -17.92
N ASP A 84 -9.96 19.07 -17.30
CA ASP A 84 -10.91 20.11 -17.73
C ASP A 84 -11.05 21.26 -16.73
N HIS A 85 -10.66 21.05 -15.47
CA HIS A 85 -10.87 22.02 -14.38
C HIS A 85 -9.60 22.40 -13.61
N GLY A 86 -8.43 21.89 -13.99
CA GLY A 86 -7.13 22.33 -13.44
C GLY A 86 -6.78 21.78 -12.06
N ALA A 87 -7.30 20.63 -11.64
CA ALA A 87 -6.83 19.97 -10.43
C ALA A 87 -5.33 19.63 -10.51
N GLU A 88 -4.57 19.93 -9.45
CA GLU A 88 -3.09 20.00 -9.48
C GLU A 88 -2.36 18.67 -9.20
N TYR A 89 -3.05 17.52 -9.21
CA TYR A 89 -2.39 16.25 -8.92
C TYR A 89 -1.71 15.65 -10.16
N GLU A 90 -0.53 15.05 -9.97
CA GLU A 90 0.21 14.40 -11.05
C GLU A 90 -0.46 13.11 -11.54
N LEU A 91 -0.31 12.77 -12.83
CA LEU A 91 -0.89 11.54 -13.41
C LEU A 91 -0.48 10.27 -12.64
N ARG A 92 0.76 10.17 -12.16
CA ARG A 92 1.24 9.04 -11.35
C ARG A 92 0.48 8.87 -10.03
N HIS A 93 -0.22 9.90 -9.56
CA HIS A 93 -1.04 9.87 -8.35
C HIS A 93 -2.55 9.72 -8.65
N ALA A 94 -2.94 9.35 -9.87
CA ALA A 94 -4.35 9.19 -10.22
C ALA A 94 -5.09 8.18 -9.32
N ARG A 95 -4.44 7.07 -8.95
CA ARG A 95 -5.01 6.07 -8.03
C ARG A 95 -5.21 6.66 -6.63
N LYS A 96 -4.19 7.34 -6.12
CA LYS A 96 -4.22 8.07 -4.84
C LYS A 96 -5.38 9.07 -4.80
N ALA A 97 -5.56 9.85 -5.86
CA ALA A 97 -6.67 10.79 -5.99
C ALA A 97 -8.03 10.09 -5.95
N ALA A 98 -8.22 9.05 -6.78
CA ALA A 98 -9.47 8.29 -6.86
C ALA A 98 -9.87 7.65 -5.51
N LEU A 99 -8.91 7.00 -4.83
CA LEU A 99 -9.15 6.39 -3.52
C LEU A 99 -9.52 7.43 -2.46
N LYS A 100 -8.87 8.61 -2.47
CA LYS A 100 -9.18 9.71 -1.54
C LYS A 100 -10.56 10.30 -1.81
N VAL A 101 -10.90 10.59 -3.07
CA VAL A 101 -12.23 11.10 -3.43
C VAL A 101 -13.33 10.11 -3.04
N ARG A 102 -13.15 8.82 -3.33
CA ARG A 102 -14.08 7.76 -2.92
C ARG A 102 -14.20 7.65 -1.40
N SER A 103 -13.11 7.89 -0.65
CA SER A 103 -13.15 7.96 0.82
C SER A 103 -14.04 9.12 1.30
N VAL A 104 -13.82 10.33 0.75
CA VAL A 104 -14.58 11.54 1.11
C VAL A 104 -16.06 11.41 0.78
N TRP A 105 -16.41 10.78 -0.34
CA TRP A 105 -17.83 10.56 -0.69
C TRP A 105 -18.54 9.55 0.20
N ARG A 106 -17.80 8.64 0.83
CA ARG A 106 -18.36 7.70 1.80
C ARG A 106 -18.60 8.37 3.15
N ASP A 107 -17.67 9.21 3.57
CA ASP A 107 -17.73 9.96 4.81
C ASP A 107 -16.98 11.28 4.60
N ALA A 108 -17.72 12.38 4.58
CA ALA A 108 -17.12 13.70 4.34
C ALA A 108 -16.15 14.13 5.46
N SER A 109 -16.24 13.50 6.65
CA SER A 109 -15.26 13.68 7.73
C SER A 109 -13.99 12.85 7.53
N ALA A 110 -14.00 11.88 6.60
CA ALA A 110 -12.88 11.00 6.29
C ALA A 110 -11.84 11.63 5.35
N ALA A 111 -11.60 12.93 5.45
CA ALA A 111 -10.50 13.61 4.76
C ALA A 111 -9.08 13.14 5.19
N GLY A 112 -8.99 12.02 5.93
CA GLY A 112 -7.77 11.40 6.42
C GLY A 112 -7.25 10.23 5.57
N GLY A 113 -6.29 9.47 6.12
CA GLY A 113 -5.63 8.35 5.44
C GLY A 113 -6.50 7.12 5.18
N TYR A 114 -5.94 6.12 4.50
CA TYR A 114 -6.66 4.91 4.04
C TYR A 114 -7.35 4.09 5.14
N GLY A 115 -6.96 4.25 6.41
CA GLY A 115 -7.66 3.65 7.55
C GLY A 115 -9.17 3.95 7.55
N HIS A 116 -9.57 5.18 7.21
CA HIS A 116 -11.00 5.54 7.10
C HIS A 116 -11.67 4.91 5.88
N LEU A 117 -10.91 4.78 4.79
CA LEU A 117 -11.39 4.15 3.57
C LEU A 117 -11.73 2.68 3.81
N VAL A 118 -10.84 1.94 4.47
CA VAL A 118 -10.97 0.48 4.68
C VAL A 118 -11.88 0.12 5.86
N ARG A 119 -12.01 1.01 6.87
CA ARG A 119 -12.85 0.76 8.05
C ARG A 119 -14.28 0.44 7.64
N ASN A 120 -14.90 -0.58 8.24
CA ASN A 120 -16.28 -0.99 7.95
C ASN A 120 -16.56 -1.35 6.47
N LEU A 121 -15.53 -1.66 5.67
CA LEU A 121 -15.72 -2.31 4.38
C LEU A 121 -15.56 -3.82 4.55
N SER A 122 -16.32 -4.58 3.77
CA SER A 122 -16.01 -5.99 3.52
C SER A 122 -14.75 -6.05 2.65
N LEU A 123 -13.60 -6.29 3.26
CA LEU A 123 -12.34 -6.40 2.53
C LEU A 123 -12.30 -7.71 1.74
N THR A 124 -11.70 -7.65 0.55
CA THR A 124 -11.37 -8.83 -0.25
C THR A 124 -10.12 -9.47 0.33
N SER A 125 -10.20 -10.76 0.68
CA SER A 125 -9.01 -11.53 1.03
C SER A 125 -8.16 -11.73 -0.22
N THR A 126 -6.91 -11.31 -0.14
CA THR A 126 -5.90 -11.52 -1.19
C THR A 126 -4.70 -12.21 -0.56
N PRO A 127 -3.88 -12.95 -1.34
CA PRO A 127 -2.65 -13.55 -0.81
C PRO A 127 -1.73 -12.53 -0.12
N ALA A 128 -1.64 -11.32 -0.67
CA ALA A 128 -0.87 -10.23 -0.08
C ALA A 128 -1.44 -9.76 1.27
N CYS A 129 -2.77 -9.65 1.38
CA CYS A 129 -3.46 -9.29 2.63
C CYS A 129 -3.23 -10.36 3.71
N GLU A 130 -3.38 -11.63 3.36
CA GLU A 130 -3.17 -12.75 4.28
C GLU A 130 -1.71 -12.84 4.76
N ALA A 131 -0.75 -12.68 3.84
CA ALA A 131 0.66 -12.66 4.18
C ALA A 131 1.03 -11.47 5.07
N PHE A 132 0.50 -10.27 4.77
CA PHE A 132 0.70 -9.09 5.61
C PHE A 132 0.16 -9.29 7.03
N LEU A 133 -1.04 -9.85 7.16
CA LEU A 133 -1.65 -10.14 8.47
C LEU A 133 -0.84 -11.18 9.25
N ALA A 134 -0.35 -12.23 8.58
CA ALA A 134 0.50 -13.23 9.21
C ALA A 134 1.83 -12.64 9.69
N TRP A 135 2.48 -11.81 8.87
CA TRP A 135 3.69 -11.08 9.22
C TRP A 135 3.47 -10.14 10.41
N PHE A 136 2.41 -9.33 10.37
CA PHE A 136 2.08 -8.38 11.44
C PHE A 136 1.79 -9.11 12.76
N THR A 137 1.02 -10.20 12.70
CA THR A 137 0.68 -11.01 13.88
C THR A 137 1.93 -11.60 14.50
N THR A 138 2.81 -12.19 13.69
CA THR A 138 4.06 -12.79 14.16
C THR A 138 4.99 -11.75 14.80
N LEU A 139 5.00 -10.52 14.29
CA LEU A 139 5.92 -9.48 14.76
C LEU A 139 5.46 -8.78 16.05
N PHE A 140 4.14 -8.68 16.27
CA PHE A 140 3.61 -7.81 17.32
C PHE A 140 2.66 -8.51 18.30
N LEU A 141 2.07 -9.64 17.94
CA LEU A 141 0.98 -10.26 18.70
C LEU A 141 1.33 -11.66 19.24
N THR A 142 2.48 -12.21 18.84
CA THR A 142 3.12 -13.40 19.43
C THR A 142 4.36 -12.98 20.20
#